data_AF-A0A7V9VEJ8-F1
#
_entry.id   AF-A0A7V9VEJ8-F1
#
_cell.length_a   1.000
_cell.length_b   1.000
_cell.length_c   1.000
_cell.angle_alpha   90.00
_cell.angle_beta   90.00
_cell.angle_gamma   90.00
#
_symmetry.space_group_name_H-M   'P 1'
#
loop_
_entity.id
_entity.type
_entity.pdbx_description
1 polymer ?
#
loop_
_entity_poly.entity_id
_entity_poly.type
_entity_poly.pdbx_seq_one_letter_code
_entity_poly.pdbx_strand_id
1 'polypeptide(L)'
;MDDETGTFNGLGMAEDQLAAYLDEMLLEEAQEAAADRGTTAERELDSPGFASARSASSYAIRLITANNAFLARQLLDMGVLPPGGAAESEETAAG
;
A
#
# COMPACT_ATOMS: atom_id res chain seq x y z
N MET A 1 5.01 13.67 -16.74
CA MET A 1 4.22 14.56 -15.87
C MET A 1 4.59 14.12 -14.47
N ASP A 2 5.71 14.65 -14.01
CA ASP A 2 6.23 14.44 -12.67
C ASP A 2 5.47 15.40 -11.76
N ASP A 3 4.52 14.88 -11.00
CA ASP A 3 3.77 15.67 -10.01
C ASP A 3 4.62 15.74 -8.73
N GLU A 4 5.57 16.67 -8.74
CA GLU A 4 6.41 17.10 -7.62
C GLU A 4 5.63 17.99 -6.61
N THR A 5 4.33 17.75 -6.44
CA THR A 5 3.60 18.28 -5.29
C THR A 5 3.77 17.30 -4.15
N GLY A 6 4.64 17.63 -3.20
CA GLY A 6 4.87 16.90 -1.95
C GLY A 6 3.62 16.87 -1.06
N THR A 7 2.56 16.25 -1.54
CA THR A 7 1.34 15.98 -0.81
C THR A 7 1.65 14.77 0.05
N PHE A 8 1.71 14.95 1.36
CA PHE A 8 1.89 13.85 2.30
C PHE A 8 0.77 12.83 2.09
N ASN A 9 1.08 11.71 1.43
CA ASN A 9 0.09 10.72 0.98
C ASN A 9 -0.30 9.72 2.08
N GLY A 10 -0.08 10.08 3.34
CA GLY A 10 -0.22 9.20 4.49
C GLY A 10 1.09 8.52 4.90
N LEU A 11 1.02 7.66 5.91
CA LEU A 11 2.12 6.78 6.29
C LEU A 11 2.03 5.49 5.48
N GLY A 12 3.15 5.06 4.89
CA GLY A 12 3.27 3.79 4.17
C GLY A 12 2.83 3.85 2.70
N MET A 13 2.50 2.68 2.15
CA MET A 13 1.99 2.53 0.78
C MET A 13 0.52 2.95 0.69
N ALA A 14 0.12 3.45 -0.47
CA ALA A 14 -1.29 3.72 -0.76
C ALA A 14 -2.09 2.41 -0.85
N GLU A 15 -3.42 2.48 -0.64
CA GLU A 15 -4.29 1.29 -0.61
C GLU A 15 -4.28 0.51 -1.93
N ASP A 16 -4.25 1.21 -3.06
CA ASP A 16 -4.15 0.64 -4.41
C ASP A 16 -2.80 -0.05 -4.64
N GLN A 17 -1.71 0.53 -4.15
CA GLN A 17 -0.38 -0.06 -4.20
C GLN A 17 -0.29 -1.32 -3.34
N LEU A 18 -0.88 -1.31 -2.14
CA LEU A 18 -0.98 -2.50 -1.29
C LEU A 18 -1.83 -3.60 -1.92
N ALA A 19 -2.92 -3.23 -2.59
CA ALA A 19 -3.77 -4.19 -3.29
C ALA A 19 -3.04 -4.83 -4.48
N ALA A 20 -2.32 -4.04 -5.28
CA ALA A 20 -1.50 -4.55 -6.38
C ALA A 20 -0.41 -5.50 -5.88
N TYR A 21 0.30 -5.11 -4.81
CA TYR A 21 1.32 -5.95 -4.19
C TYR A 21 0.75 -7.27 -3.63
N LEU A 22 -0.43 -7.22 -3.02
CA LEU A 22 -1.14 -8.42 -2.59
C LEU A 22 -1.48 -9.35 -3.76
N ASP A 23 -1.93 -8.81 -4.89
CA ASP A 23 -2.25 -9.60 -6.07
C ASP A 23 -1.02 -10.30 -6.66
N GLU A 24 0.14 -9.63 -6.65
CA GLU A 24 1.43 -10.24 -7.05
C GLU A 24 1.79 -11.40 -6.12
N MET A 25 1.72 -11.20 -4.79
CA MET A 25 2.00 -12.25 -3.82
C MET A 25 1.08 -13.47 -3.97
N LEU A 26 -0.23 -13.24 -4.19
CA LEU A 26 -1.19 -14.33 -4.37
C LEU A 26 -0.93 -15.10 -5.67
N LEU A 27 -0.47 -14.41 -6.72
CA LEU A 27 -0.11 -15.06 -7.97
C LEU A 27 1.14 -15.95 -7.81
N GLU A 28 2.16 -15.48 -7.10
CA GLU A 28 3.37 -16.27 -6.80
C GLU A 28 3.02 -17.55 -6.02
N GLU A 29 2.28 -17.42 -4.92
CA GLU A 29 1.84 -18.56 -4.12
C GLU A 29 0.97 -19.54 -4.95
N ALA A 30 0.10 -19.02 -5.82
CA ALA A 30 -0.72 -19.85 -6.70
C ALA A 30 0.12 -20.62 -7.74
N GLN A 31 1.22 -20.04 -8.23
CA GLN A 31 2.14 -20.72 -9.14
C GLN A 31 2.87 -21.87 -8.43
N GLU A 32 3.33 -21.64 -7.19
CA GLU A 32 3.96 -22.68 -6.37
C GLU A 32 2.99 -23.83 -6.09
N ALA A 33 1.78 -23.50 -5.62
CA ALA A 33 0.73 -24.47 -5.37
C ALA A 33 0.35 -25.27 -6.64
N ALA A 34 0.31 -24.59 -7.79
CA ALA A 34 0.02 -25.22 -9.07
C ALA A 34 1.11 -26.20 -9.49
N ALA A 35 2.38 -25.86 -9.28
CA ALA A 35 3.51 -26.76 -9.54
C ALA A 35 3.43 -28.03 -8.67
N ASP A 36 3.12 -27.87 -7.38
CA ASP A 36 3.02 -28.99 -6.44
C ASP A 36 1.82 -29.91 -6.72
N ARG A 37 0.69 -29.33 -7.12
CA ARG A 37 -0.56 -30.07 -7.36
C ARG A 37 -0.75 -30.52 -8.81
N GLY A 38 0.16 -30.16 -9.71
CA GLY A 38 0.05 -30.47 -11.14
C GLY A 38 -1.13 -29.77 -11.81
N THR A 39 -1.33 -28.48 -11.52
CA THR A 39 -2.42 -27.67 -12.08
C THR A 39 -1.94 -26.33 -12.64
N THR A 40 -2.83 -25.35 -12.84
CA THR A 40 -2.48 -23.98 -13.28
C THR A 40 -2.73 -22.96 -12.18
N ALA A 41 -1.99 -21.85 -12.22
CA ALA A 41 -2.13 -20.76 -11.27
C ALA A 41 -3.55 -20.16 -11.29
N GLU A 42 -4.19 -20.02 -12.46
CA GLU A 42 -5.57 -19.51 -12.54
C GLU A 42 -6.54 -20.41 -11.76
N ARG A 43 -6.38 -21.73 -11.86
CA ARG A 43 -7.25 -22.67 -11.15
C ARG A 43 -7.04 -22.64 -9.64
N GLU A 44 -5.80 -22.43 -9.19
CA GLU A 44 -5.49 -22.28 -7.76
C GLU A 44 -6.03 -20.96 -7.22
N LEU A 45 -5.93 -19.85 -7.97
CA LEU A 45 -6.51 -18.55 -7.60
C LEU A 45 -8.03 -18.60 -7.46
N ASP A 46 -8.70 -19.41 -8.29
CA ASP A 46 -10.15 -19.64 -8.21
C ASP A 46 -10.55 -20.60 -7.07
N SER A 47 -9.58 -21.17 -6.34
CA SER A 47 -9.89 -22.09 -5.25
C SER A 47 -10.48 -21.37 -4.02
N PRO A 48 -11.30 -22.06 -3.21
CA PRO A 48 -11.84 -21.47 -1.98
C PRO A 48 -10.76 -20.97 -1.02
N GLY A 49 -9.57 -21.59 -1.01
CA GLY A 49 -8.45 -21.19 -0.15
C GLY A 49 -7.92 -19.80 -0.54
N PHE A 50 -7.61 -19.60 -1.82
CA PHE A 50 -7.12 -18.32 -2.33
C PHE A 50 -8.19 -17.23 -2.30
N ALA A 51 -9.45 -17.56 -2.60
CA ALA A 51 -10.56 -16.63 -2.44
C ALA A 51 -10.69 -16.13 -0.98
N SER A 52 -10.54 -17.04 -0.01
CA SER A 52 -10.55 -16.70 1.42
C SER A 52 -9.35 -15.84 1.81
N ALA A 53 -8.16 -16.19 1.34
CA ALA A 53 -6.94 -15.43 1.57
C ALA A 53 -7.06 -13.99 1.03
N ARG A 54 -7.53 -13.84 -0.22
CA ARG A 54 -7.77 -12.53 -0.84
C ARG A 54 -8.75 -11.69 -0.03
N SER A 55 -9.86 -12.28 0.42
CA SER A 55 -10.85 -11.58 1.23
C SER A 55 -10.29 -11.12 2.59
N ALA A 56 -9.56 -12.00 3.29
CA ALA A 56 -8.94 -11.69 4.57
C ALA A 56 -7.87 -10.58 4.42
N SER A 57 -7.01 -10.69 3.41
CA SER A 57 -5.97 -9.70 3.14
C SER A 57 -6.54 -8.35 2.73
N SER A 58 -7.63 -8.32 1.94
CA SER A 58 -8.33 -7.08 1.60
C SER A 58 -8.87 -6.37 2.86
N TYR A 59 -9.42 -7.11 3.83
CA TYR A 59 -9.83 -6.52 5.10
C TYR A 59 -8.64 -6.02 5.92
N ALA A 60 -7.53 -6.76 5.94
CA ALA A 60 -6.30 -6.34 6.61
C ALA A 60 -5.73 -5.03 6.03
N ILE A 61 -5.74 -4.88 4.70
CA ILE A 61 -5.34 -3.62 4.05
C ILE A 61 -6.19 -2.45 4.57
N ARG A 62 -7.51 -2.59 4.65
CA ARG A 62 -8.38 -1.53 5.19
C ARG A 62 -8.05 -1.17 6.63
N LEU A 63 -7.74 -2.15 7.46
CA LEU A 63 -7.31 -1.92 8.85
C LEU A 63 -5.98 -1.17 8.92
N ILE A 64 -5.01 -1.55 8.08
CA ILE A 64 -3.71 -0.88 7.98
C ILE A 64 -3.90 0.57 7.54
N THR A 65 -4.67 0.81 6.48
CA THR A 65 -4.97 2.16 5.98
C THR A 65 -5.63 3.02 7.05
N ALA A 66 -6.62 2.48 7.77
CA ALA A 66 -7.28 3.19 8.87
C ALA A 66 -6.32 3.52 10.02
N ASN A 67 -5.44 2.58 10.38
CA ASN A 67 -4.42 2.79 11.41
C ASN A 67 -3.40 3.86 10.99
N ASN A 68 -2.93 3.80 9.74
CA ASN A 68 -1.98 4.77 9.19
C ASN A 68 -2.59 6.17 9.13
N ALA A 69 -3.88 6.30 8.79
CA ALA A 69 -4.58 7.58 8.83
C ALA A 69 -4.70 8.15 10.25
N PHE A 70 -5.02 7.30 11.24
CA PHE A 70 -5.06 7.68 12.64
C PHE A 70 -3.69 8.18 13.13
N LEU A 71 -2.62 7.41 12.86
CA LEU A 71 -1.26 7.76 13.24
C LEU A 71 -0.77 9.03 12.56
N ALA A 72 -1.02 9.18 11.25
CA ALA A 72 -0.70 10.39 10.51
C ALA A 72 -1.33 11.62 11.15
N ARG A 73 -2.61 11.53 11.56
CA ARG A 73 -3.27 12.62 12.26
C ARG A 73 -2.61 12.93 13.60
N GLN A 74 -2.32 11.92 14.39
CA GLN A 74 -1.67 12.10 15.69
C GLN A 74 -0.28 12.75 15.54
N LEU A 75 0.50 12.35 14.55
CA LEU A 75 1.82 12.93 14.27
C LEU A 75 1.73 14.38 13.79
N LEU A 76 0.70 14.73 13.00
CA LEU A 76 0.41 16.11 12.61
C LEU A 76 0.05 16.97 13.83
N ASP A 77 -0.84 16.47 14.70
CA ASP A 77 -1.27 17.19 15.91
C ASP A 77 -0.09 17.40 16.89
N MET A 78 0.91 16.50 16.90
CA MET A 78 2.15 16.64 17.67
C MET A 78 3.22 17.52 17.00
N GLY A 79 2.99 17.99 15.77
CA GLY A 79 3.95 18.78 15.00
C GLY A 79 5.18 18.00 14.51
N VAL A 80 5.13 16.65 14.56
CA VAL A 80 6.19 15.79 14.04
C VAL A 80 6.15 15.75 12.51
N LEU A 81 4.94 15.73 11.94
CA LEU A 81 4.73 15.90 10.51
C LEU A 81 4.38 17.37 10.22
N PRO A 82 4.95 17.98 9.19
CA PRO A 82 4.55 19.32 8.77
C PRO A 82 3.11 19.29 8.21
N PRO A 83 2.27 20.30 8.51
CA PRO A 83 0.94 20.41 7.94
C PRO A 83 1.04 20.83 6.46
N GLY A 84 1.17 19.87 5.55
CA GLY A 84 1.10 20.09 4.08
C GLY A 84 1.96 21.25 3.56
N GLY A 85 3.11 21.51 4.18
CA GLY A 85 3.98 22.65 3.86
C GLY A 85 4.98 22.27 2.79
N ALA A 86 4.94 22.98 1.66
CA ALA A 86 5.97 22.96 0.64
C ALA A 86 7.35 22.96 1.30
N ALA A 87 8.26 22.14 0.78
CA ALA A 87 9.67 22.46 0.92
C ALA A 87 9.83 23.86 0.34
N GLU A 88 9.93 24.89 1.19
CA GLU A 88 10.55 26.15 0.82
C GLU A 88 11.99 25.77 0.47
N SER A 89 12.23 25.49 -0.81
CA SER A 89 13.56 25.59 -1.39
C SER A 89 13.95 27.04 -1.18
N GLU A 90 14.76 27.27 -0.16
CA GLU A 90 15.37 28.54 0.18
C GLU A 90 15.94 29.17 -1.10
N GLU A 91 15.20 30.12 -1.67
CA GLU A 91 15.75 31.15 -2.53
C GLU A 91 16.63 32.03 -1.63
N THR A 92 17.82 31.54 -1.28
CA THR A 92 18.91 32.46 -0.96
C THR A 92 19.42 33.04 -2.26
N ALA A 93 18.69 34.07 -2.70
CA ALA A 93 19.27 35.16 -3.45
C ALA A 93 20.44 35.75 -2.64
N ALA A 94 21.65 35.47 -3.10
CA ALA A 94 22.84 36.28 -2.89
C ALA A 94 23.62 36.15 -4.21
N GLY A 95 23.65 37.15 -5.06
CA GLY A 95 24.20 38.47 -4.77
C GLY A 95 25.58 38.52 -5.42
#